data_AF-A0AAU9W3W7-F1
#
_entry.id   AF-A0AAU9W3W7-F1
#
_cell.length_a   1.000
_cell.length_b   1.000
_cell.length_c   1.000
_cell.angle_alpha   90.00
_cell.angle_beta   90.00
_cell.angle_gamma   90.00
#
_symmetry.space_group_name_H-M   'P 1'
#
loop_
_entity.id
_entity.type
_entity.pdbx_description
1 polymer ?
#
loop_
_entity_poly.entity_id
_entity_poly.type
_entity_poly.pdbx_seq_one_letter_code
_entity_poly.pdbx_strand_id
1 'polypeptide(L)'
;MVKLVMFDLGGVIITSPIFAFQKYAWEKGIEREVIIKSFIDNAKRLETGQVSLSQFCSEMDAMYAEYASKQGSDLYKSISFQDIIDEYSSSAKVIPEMLNAATALRKHGIKTCILTNNWTNDLVKNFRSLPFPQLLHYFDEVFESCKIGLSKPDPDIYTHVCSKMGVQPSEVIFLDDSPQNLKPAKGMGMLTILVKNPVTALSDLKKITGIDVFQQYAMEPCAPHDAVHCYINLKTGIRMHYVEMGHGPVVILLHGFPELWYIWKYQITALALAGYRVIAPDLRGMGQTSSPYELEAYGREHVCADIVALMNSLYIQQATVVGRDLGGFIAWDLSLHYPERILAVINMTPFIPSFSTMNPLERLQANPGVYQYQLYFHKEGVPEKELERDFERTFVMLMRGANDHQKLKWSTYDVLERGGLFTGLPEKVEKSWILTNDVLKYLVEMYNKTGFRGPLNWYRTMEKDWKWNCKVSGRKVQQPSLMITVGRDVLIKPQFCVKMDQWIPRLDRAHIEEASHWVTLECPLELNRIMVDWLNKVHATQSYFSKL
;
A
#
# COMPACT_ATOMS: atom_id res chain seq x y z
N MET A 1 -20.01 10.04 -29.88
CA MET A 1 -19.62 10.35 -28.49
C MET A 1 -18.65 9.28 -28.04
N VAL A 2 -17.52 9.66 -27.42
CA VAL A 2 -16.51 8.68 -26.95
C VAL A 2 -17.12 7.85 -25.82
N LYS A 3 -16.95 6.53 -25.88
CA LYS A 3 -17.44 5.58 -24.86
C LYS A 3 -16.34 4.75 -24.21
N LEU A 4 -15.18 4.63 -24.87
CA LEU A 4 -14.04 3.86 -24.40
C LEU A 4 -12.75 4.64 -24.60
N VAL A 5 -11.87 4.60 -23.59
CA VAL A 5 -10.47 4.99 -23.72
C VAL A 5 -9.60 3.77 -23.46
N MET A 6 -8.84 3.39 -24.47
CA MET A 6 -7.93 2.25 -24.45
C MET A 6 -6.49 2.77 -24.27
N PHE A 7 -5.75 2.16 -23.36
CA PHE A 7 -4.38 2.53 -23.01
C PHE A 7 -3.43 1.38 -23.32
N ASP A 8 -2.28 1.65 -23.92
CA ASP A 8 -1.16 0.71 -23.83
C ASP A 8 -0.65 0.61 -22.38
N LEU A 9 0.06 -0.46 -22.06
CA LEU A 9 0.71 -0.63 -20.77
C LEU A 9 2.09 0.02 -20.78
N GLY A 10 3.01 -0.51 -21.61
CA GLY A 10 4.39 -0.04 -21.71
C GLY A 10 4.47 1.36 -22.34
N GLY A 11 5.22 2.27 -21.72
CA GLY A 11 5.38 3.65 -22.21
C GLY A 11 4.18 4.56 -21.99
N VAL A 12 3.06 4.04 -21.48
CA VAL A 12 1.80 4.77 -21.29
C VAL A 12 1.32 4.69 -19.84
N ILE A 13 0.97 3.51 -19.32
CA ILE A 13 0.56 3.33 -17.92
C ILE A 13 1.77 3.04 -17.02
N ILE A 14 2.77 2.34 -17.56
CA ILE A 14 4.05 2.10 -16.90
C ILE A 14 5.19 2.57 -17.80
N THR A 15 6.38 2.76 -17.23
CA THR A 15 7.59 3.09 -18.01
C THR A 15 7.88 2.05 -19.09
N SER A 16 8.35 2.50 -20.25
CA SER A 16 8.64 1.62 -21.40
C SER A 16 9.75 0.61 -21.09
N PRO A 17 9.59 -0.68 -21.46
CA PRO A 17 10.65 -1.70 -21.32
C PRO A 17 11.93 -1.34 -22.06
N ILE A 18 11.83 -0.55 -23.12
CA ILE A 18 13.00 -0.12 -23.91
C ILE A 18 14.02 0.63 -23.04
N PHE A 19 13.58 1.37 -22.02
CA PHE A 19 14.51 2.06 -21.11
C PHE A 19 15.35 1.08 -20.28
N ALA A 20 14.76 0.00 -19.79
CA ALA A 20 15.49 -1.05 -19.07
C ALA A 20 16.51 -1.73 -19.99
N PHE A 21 16.15 -1.97 -21.25
CA PHE A 21 17.04 -2.60 -22.22
C PHE A 21 18.22 -1.68 -22.58
N GLN A 22 17.96 -0.38 -22.73
CA GLN A 22 19.00 0.64 -22.94
C GLN A 22 19.94 0.73 -21.74
N LYS A 23 19.39 0.71 -20.52
CA LYS A 23 20.17 0.75 -19.29
C LYS A 23 21.08 -0.47 -19.18
N TYR A 24 20.54 -1.67 -19.39
CA TYR A 24 21.33 -2.90 -19.39
C TYR A 24 22.45 -2.85 -20.43
N ALA A 25 22.13 -2.43 -21.66
CA ALA A 25 23.12 -2.29 -22.73
C ALA A 25 24.25 -1.34 -22.33
N TRP A 26 23.91 -0.18 -21.77
CA TRP A 26 24.87 0.82 -21.30
C TRP A 26 25.77 0.27 -20.19
N GLU A 27 25.19 -0.36 -19.15
CA GLU A 27 25.94 -0.92 -18.02
C GLU A 27 26.91 -2.03 -18.42
N LYS A 28 26.57 -2.78 -19.48
CA LYS A 28 27.40 -3.85 -20.03
C LYS A 28 28.31 -3.39 -21.16
N GLY A 29 28.27 -2.12 -21.57
CA GLY A 29 29.05 -1.60 -22.70
C GLY A 29 28.62 -2.16 -24.06
N ILE A 30 27.39 -2.64 -24.19
CA ILE A 30 26.82 -3.21 -25.41
C ILE A 30 26.07 -2.14 -26.19
N GLU A 31 26.15 -2.18 -27.52
CA GLU A 31 25.33 -1.33 -28.38
C GLU A 31 23.85 -1.63 -28.17
N ARG A 32 23.08 -0.62 -27.76
CA ARG A 32 21.64 -0.77 -27.46
C ARG A 32 20.86 -1.39 -28.63
N GLU A 33 21.27 -1.12 -29.87
CA GLU A 33 20.64 -1.64 -31.07
C GLU A 33 20.70 -3.17 -31.13
N VAL A 34 21.75 -3.80 -30.60
CA VAL A 34 21.88 -5.27 -30.56
C VAL A 34 20.74 -5.88 -29.74
N ILE A 35 20.44 -5.31 -28.57
CA ILE A 35 19.43 -5.83 -27.64
C ILE A 35 18.01 -5.43 -28.08
N ILE A 36 17.81 -4.16 -28.45
CA ILE A 36 16.47 -3.65 -28.78
C ILE A 36 15.99 -4.26 -30.09
N LYS A 37 16.85 -4.34 -31.11
CA LYS A 37 16.46 -4.87 -32.41
C LYS A 37 16.21 -6.37 -32.33
N SER A 38 17.08 -7.14 -31.67
CA SER A 38 16.87 -8.58 -31.49
C SER A 38 15.54 -8.86 -30.78
N PHE A 39 15.19 -8.08 -29.76
CA PHE A 39 13.90 -8.22 -29.10
C PHE A 39 12.74 -7.94 -30.06
N ILE A 40 12.72 -6.77 -30.71
CA ILE A 40 11.64 -6.37 -31.63
C ILE A 40 11.44 -7.41 -32.74
N ASP A 41 12.53 -7.91 -33.33
CA ASP A 41 12.48 -8.86 -34.44
C ASP A 41 11.92 -10.23 -34.03
N ASN A 42 11.97 -10.58 -32.73
CA ASN A 42 11.61 -11.92 -32.25
C ASN A 42 10.41 -11.95 -31.27
N ALA A 43 10.03 -10.81 -30.69
CA ALA A 43 9.03 -10.73 -29.62
C ALA A 43 7.65 -11.24 -30.03
N LYS A 44 7.30 -11.24 -31.32
CA LYS A 44 5.96 -11.60 -31.79
C LYS A 44 5.48 -12.97 -31.29
N ARG A 45 6.36 -13.99 -31.28
CA ARG A 45 6.03 -15.35 -30.79
C ARG A 45 5.74 -15.36 -29.29
N LEU A 46 6.52 -14.59 -28.52
CA LEU A 46 6.34 -14.42 -27.09
C LEU A 46 5.04 -13.64 -26.77
N GLU A 47 4.83 -12.51 -27.45
CA GLU A 47 3.65 -11.65 -27.31
C GLU A 47 2.35 -12.35 -27.70
N THR A 48 2.39 -13.31 -28.61
CA THR A 48 1.19 -14.07 -29.04
C THR A 48 1.01 -15.37 -28.25
N GLY A 49 1.85 -15.62 -27.23
CA GLY A 49 1.76 -16.81 -26.38
C GLY A 49 2.16 -18.12 -27.07
N GLN A 50 2.87 -18.05 -28.21
CA GLN A 50 3.36 -19.24 -28.93
C GLN A 50 4.57 -19.89 -28.26
N VAL A 51 5.32 -19.12 -27.47
CA VAL A 51 6.43 -19.61 -26.63
C VAL A 51 6.30 -19.03 -25.22
N SER A 52 6.83 -19.77 -24.23
CA SER A 52 6.96 -19.26 -22.87
C SER A 52 8.11 -18.25 -22.76
N LEU A 53 8.13 -17.49 -21.66
CA LEU A 53 9.23 -16.55 -21.39
C LEU A 53 10.55 -17.30 -21.16
N SER A 54 10.53 -18.42 -20.42
CA SER A 54 11.73 -19.26 -20.21
C SER A 54 12.32 -19.79 -21.53
N GLN A 55 11.46 -20.25 -22.43
CA GLN A 55 11.88 -20.71 -23.75
C GLN A 55 12.44 -19.54 -24.57
N PHE A 56 11.76 -18.39 -24.56
CA PHE A 56 12.21 -17.21 -25.28
C PHE A 56 13.57 -16.69 -24.78
N CYS A 57 13.78 -16.62 -23.46
CA CYS A 57 15.07 -16.27 -22.87
C CYS A 57 16.18 -17.19 -23.40
N SER A 58 15.92 -18.51 -23.43
CA SER A 58 16.90 -19.49 -23.93
C SER A 58 17.21 -19.30 -25.42
N GLU A 59 16.18 -19.04 -26.24
CA GLU A 59 16.34 -18.76 -27.68
C GLU A 59 17.13 -17.47 -27.93
N MET A 60 16.87 -16.42 -27.14
CA MET A 60 17.60 -15.14 -27.22
C MET A 60 19.06 -15.27 -26.78
N ASP A 61 19.33 -15.98 -25.68
CA ASP A 61 20.70 -16.20 -25.17
C ASP A 61 21.54 -16.99 -26.18
N ALA A 62 20.96 -17.99 -26.85
CA ALA A 62 21.61 -18.70 -27.94
C ALA A 62 21.93 -17.77 -29.13
N MET A 63 21.03 -16.86 -29.48
CA MET A 63 21.25 -15.86 -30.54
C MET A 63 22.38 -14.90 -30.18
N TYR A 64 22.45 -14.44 -28.94
CA TYR A 64 23.54 -13.58 -28.48
C TYR A 64 24.88 -14.32 -28.48
N ALA A 65 24.91 -15.59 -28.09
CA ALA A 65 26.12 -16.42 -28.17
C ALA A 65 26.61 -16.58 -29.62
N GLU A 66 25.71 -16.82 -30.57
CA GLU A 66 26.06 -16.90 -32.00
C GLU A 66 26.56 -15.55 -32.53
N TYR A 67 25.90 -14.45 -32.14
CA TYR A 67 26.33 -13.09 -32.48
C TYR A 67 27.73 -12.80 -31.93
N ALA A 68 28.01 -13.18 -30.68
CA ALA A 68 29.31 -13.04 -30.04
C ALA A 68 30.41 -13.77 -30.82
N SER A 69 30.14 -15.00 -31.25
CA SER A 69 31.06 -15.78 -32.08
C SER A 69 31.35 -15.12 -33.43
N LYS A 70 30.34 -14.50 -34.07
CA LYS A 70 30.52 -13.79 -35.35
C LYS A 70 31.31 -12.48 -35.19
N GLN A 71 31.11 -11.75 -34.10
CA GLN A 71 31.83 -10.51 -33.82
C GLN A 71 33.24 -10.74 -33.26
N GLY A 72 33.55 -11.96 -32.82
CA GLY A 72 34.84 -12.27 -32.18
C GLY A 72 35.04 -11.56 -30.84
N SER A 73 33.94 -11.26 -30.13
CA SER A 73 33.96 -10.51 -28.87
C SER A 73 33.26 -11.28 -27.76
N ASP A 74 33.97 -11.50 -26.65
CA ASP A 74 33.41 -12.15 -25.46
C ASP A 74 32.38 -11.27 -24.72
N LEU A 75 32.32 -9.97 -25.05
CA LEU A 75 31.37 -9.02 -24.48
C LEU A 75 29.92 -9.51 -24.60
N TYR A 76 29.54 -9.94 -25.80
CA TYR A 76 28.16 -10.37 -26.09
C TYR A 76 27.83 -11.75 -25.50
N LYS A 77 28.82 -12.56 -25.11
CA LYS A 77 28.59 -13.85 -24.41
C LYS A 77 28.04 -13.65 -22.99
N SER A 78 28.23 -12.46 -22.43
CA SER A 78 27.76 -12.11 -21.09
C SER A 78 26.30 -11.62 -21.06
N ILE A 79 25.65 -11.51 -22.23
CA ILE A 79 24.25 -11.12 -22.31
C ILE A 79 23.40 -12.28 -21.81
N SER A 80 22.56 -11.99 -20.82
CA SER A 80 21.43 -12.83 -20.46
C SER A 80 20.15 -12.04 -20.65
N PHE A 81 19.24 -12.58 -21.46
CA PHE A 81 17.92 -12.02 -21.65
C PHE A 81 17.09 -12.11 -20.37
N GLN A 82 17.35 -13.12 -19.53
CA GLN A 82 16.74 -13.20 -18.20
C GLN A 82 17.08 -11.98 -17.34
N ASP A 83 18.37 -11.61 -17.26
CA ASP A 83 18.80 -10.44 -16.49
C ASP A 83 18.15 -9.15 -17.02
N ILE A 84 17.98 -9.04 -18.35
CA ILE A 84 17.30 -7.90 -18.98
C ILE A 84 15.83 -7.81 -18.54
N ILE A 85 15.14 -8.95 -18.48
CA ILE A 85 13.75 -9.02 -18.03
C ILE A 85 13.62 -8.75 -16.52
N ASP A 86 14.57 -9.21 -15.71
CA ASP A 86 14.61 -8.94 -14.27
C ASP A 86 14.90 -7.46 -13.98
N GLU A 87 15.78 -6.83 -14.76
CA GLU A 87 16.01 -5.38 -14.73
C GLU A 87 14.75 -4.62 -15.13
N TYR A 88 14.04 -5.04 -16.18
CA TYR A 88 12.75 -4.45 -16.54
C TYR A 88 11.71 -4.59 -15.42
N SER A 89 11.56 -5.79 -14.87
CA SER A 89 10.57 -6.07 -13.82
C SER A 89 10.82 -5.27 -12.55
N SER A 90 12.08 -5.01 -12.20
CA SER A 90 12.46 -4.23 -11.02
C SER A 90 12.47 -2.72 -11.24
N SER A 91 12.64 -2.25 -12.49
CA SER A 91 12.71 -0.83 -12.82
C SER A 91 11.41 -0.25 -13.37
N ALA A 92 10.45 -1.08 -13.79
CA ALA A 92 9.14 -0.65 -14.25
C ALA A 92 8.43 0.15 -13.15
N LYS A 93 7.91 1.33 -13.51
CA LYS A 93 7.15 2.19 -12.59
C LYS A 93 5.84 2.58 -13.23
N VAL A 94 4.77 2.60 -12.43
CA VAL A 94 3.50 3.19 -12.81
C VAL A 94 3.69 4.69 -13.04
N ILE A 95 3.06 5.22 -14.09
CA ILE A 95 2.98 6.65 -14.42
C ILE A 95 1.71 7.20 -13.76
N PRO A 96 1.80 7.88 -12.60
CA PRO A 96 0.64 8.18 -11.77
C PRO A 96 -0.37 9.09 -12.48
N GLU A 97 0.11 10.01 -13.32
CA GLU A 97 -0.74 10.93 -14.07
C GLU A 97 -1.67 10.18 -15.04
N MET A 98 -1.16 9.14 -15.70
CA MET A 98 -1.92 8.36 -16.66
C MET A 98 -2.94 7.44 -15.97
N LEU A 99 -2.58 6.90 -14.80
CA LEU A 99 -3.50 6.13 -13.96
C LEU A 99 -4.63 7.01 -13.38
N ASN A 100 -4.29 8.23 -12.92
CA ASN A 100 -5.26 9.21 -12.46
C ASN A 100 -6.24 9.61 -13.56
N ALA A 101 -5.74 9.77 -14.80
CA ALA A 101 -6.59 10.04 -15.94
C ALA A 101 -7.57 8.91 -16.24
N ALA A 102 -7.13 7.65 -16.20
CA ALA A 102 -8.02 6.49 -16.34
C ALA A 102 -9.13 6.50 -15.28
N THR A 103 -8.78 6.79 -14.02
CA THR A 103 -9.73 6.93 -12.92
C THR A 103 -10.74 8.08 -13.16
N ALA A 104 -10.25 9.22 -13.63
CA ALA A 104 -11.07 10.39 -13.94
C ALA A 104 -12.14 10.08 -14.99
N LEU A 105 -11.74 9.38 -16.05
CA LEU A 105 -12.61 8.98 -17.15
C LEU A 105 -13.72 8.04 -16.66
N ARG A 106 -13.37 7.02 -15.87
CA ARG A 106 -14.34 6.08 -15.28
C ARG A 106 -15.38 6.78 -14.41
N LYS A 107 -14.95 7.72 -13.57
CA LYS A 107 -15.86 8.53 -12.73
C LYS A 107 -16.86 9.36 -13.54
N HIS A 108 -16.52 9.70 -14.78
CA HIS A 108 -17.39 10.40 -15.72
C HIS A 108 -18.16 9.44 -16.66
N GLY A 109 -18.15 8.13 -16.36
CA GLY A 109 -18.92 7.12 -17.09
C GLY A 109 -18.29 6.64 -18.40
N ILE A 110 -17.04 7.01 -18.69
CA ILE A 110 -16.29 6.50 -19.84
C ILE A 110 -15.60 5.20 -19.44
N LYS A 111 -15.82 4.12 -20.20
CA LYS A 111 -15.12 2.85 -19.96
C LYS A 111 -13.63 3.01 -20.22
N THR A 112 -12.80 2.28 -19.50
CA THR A 112 -11.35 2.23 -19.74
C THR A 112 -10.84 0.80 -19.81
N CYS A 113 -9.87 0.55 -20.69
CA CYS A 113 -9.18 -0.74 -20.73
C CYS A 113 -7.68 -0.58 -21.02
N ILE A 114 -6.90 -1.59 -20.63
CA ILE A 114 -5.52 -1.74 -21.10
C ILE A 114 -5.51 -2.70 -22.29
N LEU A 115 -4.77 -2.37 -23.35
CA LEU A 115 -4.41 -3.27 -24.45
C LEU A 115 -2.89 -3.34 -24.58
N THR A 116 -2.31 -4.46 -24.15
CA THR A 116 -0.86 -4.62 -24.05
C THR A 116 -0.34 -5.77 -24.89
N ASN A 117 0.77 -5.53 -25.59
CA ASN A 117 1.63 -6.61 -26.08
C ASN A 117 2.42 -7.12 -24.87
N ASN A 118 2.00 -8.24 -24.29
CA ASN A 118 2.54 -8.79 -23.05
C ASN A 118 2.64 -10.31 -23.11
N TRP A 119 3.36 -10.90 -22.16
CA TRP A 119 3.63 -12.33 -22.06
C TRP A 119 3.38 -12.87 -20.65
N THR A 120 3.21 -14.17 -20.53
CA THR A 120 3.13 -14.87 -19.24
C THR A 120 4.52 -15.20 -18.73
N ASN A 121 4.83 -14.85 -17.48
CA ASN A 121 6.09 -15.17 -16.84
C ASN A 121 6.02 -16.54 -16.14
N ASP A 122 6.64 -17.55 -16.75
CA ASP A 122 6.71 -18.92 -16.23
C ASP A 122 7.98 -19.20 -15.39
N LEU A 123 8.86 -18.21 -15.23
CA LEU A 123 10.12 -18.34 -14.50
C LEU A 123 9.97 -18.17 -12.99
N VAL A 124 8.83 -17.62 -12.54
CA VAL A 124 8.54 -17.38 -11.12
C VAL A 124 7.23 -18.11 -10.77
N LYS A 125 7.32 -19.07 -9.84
CA LYS A 125 6.12 -19.74 -9.30
C LYS A 125 5.18 -18.68 -8.69
N ASN A 126 3.97 -18.58 -9.22
CA ASN A 126 2.89 -17.65 -8.84
C ASN A 126 3.00 -16.20 -9.34
N PHE A 127 3.88 -15.88 -10.30
CA PHE A 127 3.89 -14.54 -10.89
C PHE A 127 2.70 -14.36 -11.84
N ARG A 128 1.91 -13.31 -11.63
CA ARG A 128 0.80 -12.95 -12.52
C ARG A 128 1.38 -12.29 -13.77
N SER A 129 0.69 -12.42 -14.91
CA SER A 129 1.18 -11.92 -16.22
C SER A 129 1.38 -10.41 -16.28
N LEU A 130 0.73 -9.63 -15.41
CA LEU A 130 0.95 -8.19 -15.27
C LEU A 130 1.95 -7.88 -14.14
N PRO A 131 2.93 -6.98 -14.36
CA PRO A 131 3.87 -6.54 -13.30
C PRO A 131 3.14 -5.86 -12.14
N PHE A 132 1.94 -5.30 -12.39
CA PHE A 132 1.11 -4.66 -11.39
C PHE A 132 -0.33 -5.23 -11.44
N PRO A 133 -0.64 -6.34 -10.74
CA PRO A 133 -1.98 -6.90 -10.69
C PRO A 133 -3.05 -5.91 -10.25
N GLN A 134 -2.66 -4.91 -9.46
CA GLN A 134 -3.52 -3.83 -9.01
C GLN A 134 -4.03 -2.90 -10.12
N LEU A 135 -3.44 -2.94 -11.31
CA LEU A 135 -3.98 -2.19 -12.46
C LEU A 135 -5.39 -2.65 -12.80
N LEU A 136 -5.76 -3.91 -12.52
CA LEU A 136 -7.12 -4.42 -12.72
C LEU A 136 -8.19 -3.61 -11.98
N HIS A 137 -7.86 -2.84 -10.94
CA HIS A 137 -8.83 -2.01 -10.22
C HIS A 137 -9.13 -0.69 -10.94
N TYR A 138 -8.19 -0.20 -11.75
CA TYR A 138 -8.26 1.12 -12.38
C TYR A 138 -8.87 1.10 -13.78
N PHE A 139 -9.04 -0.09 -14.34
CA PHE A 139 -9.57 -0.31 -15.68
C PHE A 139 -10.73 -1.29 -15.61
N ASP A 140 -11.71 -1.13 -16.50
CA ASP A 140 -12.83 -2.05 -16.57
C ASP A 140 -12.41 -3.42 -17.12
N GLU A 141 -11.37 -3.45 -17.98
CA GLU A 141 -10.79 -4.69 -18.51
C GLU A 141 -9.30 -4.53 -18.84
N VAL A 142 -8.57 -5.66 -18.87
CA VAL A 142 -7.18 -5.73 -19.33
C VAL A 142 -7.02 -6.84 -20.37
N PHE A 143 -6.62 -6.43 -21.58
CA PHE A 143 -6.42 -7.30 -22.74
C PHE A 143 -4.92 -7.54 -22.94
N GLU A 144 -4.51 -8.79 -22.73
CA GLU A 144 -3.13 -9.23 -22.88
C GLU A 144 -2.97 -10.05 -24.16
N SER A 145 -2.06 -9.62 -25.03
CA SER A 145 -1.84 -10.23 -26.35
C SER A 145 -1.60 -11.75 -26.27
N CYS A 146 -0.82 -12.21 -25.29
CA CYS A 146 -0.48 -13.64 -25.17
C CYS A 146 -1.69 -14.52 -24.83
N LYS A 147 -2.68 -13.97 -24.13
CA LYS A 147 -3.92 -14.66 -23.79
C LYS A 147 -4.92 -14.65 -24.95
N ILE A 148 -4.86 -13.62 -25.78
CA ILE A 148 -5.73 -13.47 -26.97
C ILE A 148 -5.19 -14.28 -28.15
N GLY A 149 -3.87 -14.45 -28.23
CA GLY A 149 -3.18 -15.05 -29.38
C GLY A 149 -2.94 -14.08 -30.54
N LEU A 150 -3.20 -12.79 -30.33
CA LEU A 150 -3.00 -11.69 -31.28
C LEU A 150 -2.11 -10.63 -30.62
N SER A 151 -1.33 -9.88 -31.40
CA SER A 151 -0.58 -8.72 -30.86
C SER A 151 -0.67 -7.53 -31.80
N LYS A 152 -0.62 -6.31 -31.24
CA LYS A 152 -0.50 -5.08 -32.02
C LYS A 152 0.75 -5.19 -32.92
N PRO A 153 0.71 -4.71 -34.18
CA PRO A 153 -0.31 -3.87 -34.80
C PRO A 153 -1.38 -4.63 -35.64
N ASP A 154 -1.68 -5.90 -35.34
CA ASP A 154 -2.69 -6.66 -36.09
C ASP A 154 -4.10 -6.05 -35.93
N PRO A 155 -4.82 -5.65 -37.00
CA PRO A 155 -6.18 -5.09 -36.92
C PRO A 155 -7.18 -5.95 -36.11
N ASP A 156 -7.02 -7.26 -36.11
CA ASP A 156 -7.96 -8.18 -35.47
C ASP A 156 -7.95 -8.05 -33.94
N ILE A 157 -6.82 -7.62 -33.34
CA ILE A 157 -6.76 -7.40 -31.88
C ILE A 157 -7.63 -6.23 -31.45
N TYR A 158 -7.69 -5.16 -32.26
CA TYR A 158 -8.51 -3.98 -31.98
C TYR A 158 -10.00 -4.31 -32.16
N THR A 159 -10.32 -5.13 -33.17
CA THR A 159 -11.68 -5.64 -33.40
C THR A 159 -12.14 -6.50 -32.22
N HIS A 160 -11.26 -7.39 -31.72
CA HIS A 160 -11.52 -8.21 -30.55
C HIS A 160 -11.88 -7.34 -29.33
N VAL A 161 -11.06 -6.33 -29.03
CA VAL A 161 -11.27 -5.43 -27.88
C VAL A 161 -12.57 -4.64 -28.03
N CYS A 162 -12.84 -4.04 -29.19
CA CYS A 162 -14.08 -3.29 -29.43
C CYS A 162 -15.32 -4.16 -29.24
N SER A 163 -15.29 -5.39 -29.77
CA SER A 163 -16.37 -6.37 -29.61
C SER A 163 -16.61 -6.72 -28.13
N LYS A 164 -15.53 -7.02 -27.38
CA LYS A 164 -15.62 -7.35 -25.95
C LYS A 164 -16.12 -6.19 -25.09
N MET A 165 -15.72 -4.96 -25.42
CA MET A 165 -16.14 -3.77 -24.69
C MET A 165 -17.53 -3.26 -25.11
N GLY A 166 -18.09 -3.80 -26.20
CA GLY A 166 -19.40 -3.44 -26.75
C GLY A 166 -19.43 -2.03 -27.36
N VAL A 167 -18.37 -1.65 -28.09
CA VAL A 167 -18.22 -0.31 -28.69
C VAL A 167 -17.81 -0.39 -30.17
N GLN A 168 -18.10 0.65 -30.94
CA GLN A 168 -17.59 0.81 -32.31
C GLN A 168 -16.23 1.52 -32.31
N PRO A 169 -15.33 1.27 -33.28
CA PRO A 169 -14.03 1.94 -33.35
C PRO A 169 -14.10 3.47 -33.29
N SER A 170 -15.12 4.09 -33.92
CA SER A 170 -15.36 5.54 -33.88
C SER A 170 -15.70 6.10 -32.49
N GLU A 171 -15.98 5.24 -31.51
CA GLU A 171 -16.29 5.59 -30.13
C GLU A 171 -15.07 5.42 -29.20
N VAL A 172 -13.91 5.05 -29.75
CA VAL A 172 -12.68 4.72 -29.00
C VAL A 172 -11.62 5.80 -29.17
N ILE A 173 -10.97 6.17 -28.06
CA ILE A 173 -9.67 6.84 -28.07
C ILE A 173 -8.61 5.79 -27.70
N PHE A 174 -7.54 5.67 -28.49
CA PHE A 174 -6.42 4.79 -28.20
C PHE A 174 -5.12 5.58 -27.93
N LEU A 175 -4.52 5.34 -26.76
CA LEU A 175 -3.24 5.92 -26.35
C LEU A 175 -2.16 4.84 -26.40
N ASP A 176 -1.10 5.07 -27.17
CA ASP A 176 0.03 4.15 -27.34
C ASP A 176 1.31 4.97 -27.58
N ASP A 177 2.46 4.47 -27.14
CA ASP A 177 3.76 5.13 -27.36
C ASP A 177 4.36 4.78 -28.74
N SER A 178 3.83 3.75 -29.41
CA SER A 178 4.27 3.27 -30.71
C SER A 178 3.38 3.76 -31.86
N PRO A 179 3.93 4.56 -32.81
CA PRO A 179 3.20 4.95 -34.01
C PRO A 179 2.73 3.77 -34.87
N GLN A 180 3.44 2.64 -34.82
CA GLN A 180 3.08 1.44 -35.59
C GLN A 180 1.79 0.81 -35.06
N ASN A 181 1.61 0.81 -33.74
CA ASN A 181 0.39 0.32 -33.08
C ASN A 181 -0.79 1.28 -33.28
N LEU A 182 -0.56 2.59 -33.42
CA LEU A 182 -1.65 3.55 -33.65
C LEU A 182 -2.18 3.54 -35.08
N LYS A 183 -1.35 3.17 -36.07
CA LYS A 183 -1.71 3.26 -37.49
C LYS A 183 -2.94 2.40 -37.86
N PRO A 184 -3.04 1.11 -37.49
CA PRO A 184 -4.24 0.30 -37.75
C PRO A 184 -5.47 0.83 -37.01
N ALA A 185 -5.33 1.19 -35.72
CA ALA A 185 -6.42 1.74 -34.91
C ALA A 185 -7.03 3.00 -35.56
N LYS A 186 -6.18 3.91 -36.04
CA LYS A 186 -6.61 5.09 -36.80
C LYS A 186 -7.30 4.71 -38.11
N GLY A 187 -6.77 3.71 -38.83
CA GLY A 187 -7.37 3.18 -40.06
C GLY A 187 -8.78 2.59 -39.86
N MET A 188 -9.07 2.07 -38.66
CA MET A 188 -10.40 1.58 -38.27
C MET A 188 -11.36 2.69 -37.83
N GLY A 189 -10.90 3.94 -37.72
CA GLY A 189 -11.71 5.09 -37.32
C GLY A 189 -11.60 5.47 -35.84
N MET A 190 -10.67 4.88 -35.08
CA MET A 190 -10.40 5.30 -33.70
C MET A 190 -9.71 6.67 -33.67
N LEU A 191 -9.99 7.45 -32.63
CA LEU A 191 -9.15 8.58 -32.27
C LEU A 191 -7.86 8.06 -31.64
N THR A 192 -6.70 8.60 -32.02
CA THR A 192 -5.40 8.09 -31.54
C THR A 192 -4.56 9.21 -30.95
N ILE A 193 -3.92 8.96 -29.80
CA ILE A 193 -2.97 9.87 -29.16
C ILE A 193 -1.63 9.16 -29.08
N LEU A 194 -0.59 9.76 -29.67
CA LEU A 194 0.78 9.27 -29.53
C LEU A 194 1.37 9.78 -28.21
N VAL A 195 1.69 8.86 -27.31
CA VAL A 195 2.22 9.19 -25.99
C VAL A 195 3.73 9.34 -26.07
N LYS A 196 4.22 10.58 -26.11
CA LYS A 196 5.66 10.91 -25.96
C LYS A 196 6.01 11.32 -24.54
N ASN A 197 5.10 12.05 -23.91
CA ASN A 197 5.12 12.36 -22.49
C ASN A 197 3.68 12.39 -21.96
N PRO A 198 3.46 12.10 -20.67
CA PRO A 198 2.13 12.07 -20.08
C PRO A 198 1.39 13.39 -20.19
N VAL A 199 2.04 14.52 -19.91
CA VAL A 199 1.39 15.84 -19.84
C VAL A 199 0.73 16.23 -21.16
N THR A 200 1.44 16.09 -22.29
CA THR A 200 0.88 16.42 -23.60
C THR A 200 -0.22 15.43 -24.00
N ALA A 201 -0.04 14.15 -23.72
CA ALA A 201 -1.05 13.12 -24.01
C ALA A 201 -2.35 13.40 -23.23
N LEU A 202 -2.24 13.76 -21.96
CA LEU A 202 -3.38 14.11 -21.11
C LEU A 202 -4.04 15.42 -21.53
N SER A 203 -3.27 16.39 -22.02
CA SER A 203 -3.82 17.62 -22.61
C SER A 203 -4.68 17.32 -23.83
N ASP A 204 -4.22 16.44 -24.72
CA ASP A 204 -5.00 16.03 -25.90
C ASP A 204 -6.21 15.19 -25.52
N LEU A 205 -6.06 14.30 -24.53
CA LEU A 205 -7.18 13.53 -23.97
C LEU A 205 -8.26 14.44 -23.37
N LYS A 206 -7.87 15.47 -22.61
CA LYS A 206 -8.78 16.50 -22.08
C LYS A 206 -9.50 17.25 -23.19
N LYS A 207 -8.79 17.67 -24.25
CA LYS A 207 -9.40 18.37 -25.39
C LYS A 207 -10.45 17.52 -26.10
N ILE A 208 -10.19 16.22 -26.27
CA ILE A 208 -11.11 15.32 -26.97
C ILE A 208 -12.32 14.96 -26.10
N THR A 209 -12.11 14.69 -24.82
CA THR A 209 -13.16 14.19 -23.91
C THR A 209 -13.94 15.31 -23.21
N GLY A 210 -13.35 16.49 -23.07
CA GLY A 210 -13.87 17.58 -22.24
C GLY A 210 -13.70 17.35 -20.73
N ILE A 211 -13.14 16.22 -20.30
CA ILE A 211 -12.98 15.83 -18.90
C ILE A 211 -11.65 16.36 -18.37
N ASP A 212 -11.66 16.94 -17.17
CA ASP A 212 -10.43 17.35 -16.51
C ASP A 212 -9.65 16.16 -15.93
N VAL A 213 -8.80 15.57 -16.77
CA VAL A 213 -7.96 14.41 -16.43
C VAL A 213 -6.69 14.76 -15.64
N PHE A 214 -6.44 16.05 -15.38
CA PHE A 214 -5.32 16.50 -14.54
C PHE A 214 -5.66 16.55 -13.06
N GLN A 215 -6.94 16.42 -12.68
CA GLN A 215 -7.31 16.35 -11.28
C GLN A 215 -6.61 15.16 -10.63
N GLN A 216 -5.87 15.43 -9.55
CA GLN A 216 -5.41 14.38 -8.65
C GLN A 216 -6.63 13.86 -7.90
N TYR A 217 -7.18 12.76 -8.38
CA TYR A 217 -8.15 12.02 -7.62
C TYR A 217 -7.42 11.34 -6.46
N ALA A 218 -8.04 11.36 -5.28
CA ALA A 218 -7.66 10.43 -4.22
C ALA A 218 -7.54 9.03 -4.85
N MET A 219 -6.35 8.42 -4.71
CA MET A 219 -6.13 7.04 -5.16
C MET A 219 -7.31 6.19 -4.71
N GLU A 220 -7.82 5.37 -5.62
CA GLU A 220 -8.93 4.49 -5.26
C GLU A 220 -8.52 3.68 -4.02
N PRO A 221 -9.32 3.77 -2.95
CA PRO A 221 -9.00 3.01 -1.76
C PRO A 221 -9.07 1.53 -2.08
N CYS A 222 -8.24 0.73 -1.43
CA CYS A 222 -8.38 -0.72 -1.47
C CYS A 222 -9.77 -1.07 -0.89
N ALA A 223 -10.69 -1.57 -1.71
CA ALA A 223 -11.93 -2.12 -1.19
C ALA A 223 -11.62 -3.46 -0.49
N PRO A 224 -12.47 -3.96 0.42
CA PRO A 224 -12.17 -5.20 1.14
C PRO A 224 -11.98 -6.38 0.19
N HIS A 225 -12.70 -6.42 -0.93
CA HIS A 225 -12.59 -7.49 -1.93
C HIS A 225 -11.40 -7.33 -2.88
N ASP A 226 -10.74 -6.16 -2.90
CA ASP A 226 -9.60 -5.90 -3.77
C ASP A 226 -8.29 -6.41 -3.16
N ALA A 227 -8.22 -6.48 -1.84
CA ALA A 227 -7.05 -6.98 -1.14
C ALA A 227 -7.00 -8.52 -1.16
N VAL A 228 -5.80 -9.10 -1.25
CA VAL A 228 -5.65 -10.54 -1.01
C VAL A 228 -5.74 -10.79 0.49
N HIS A 229 -6.85 -11.38 0.93
CA HIS A 229 -7.03 -11.80 2.32
C HIS A 229 -6.28 -13.12 2.58
N CYS A 230 -5.34 -13.08 3.52
CA CYS A 230 -4.52 -14.20 3.91
C CYS A 230 -4.79 -14.59 5.36
N TYR A 231 -4.63 -15.88 5.66
CA TYR A 231 -4.78 -16.41 7.02
C TYR A 231 -3.65 -17.39 7.31
N ILE A 232 -3.04 -17.26 8.48
CA ILE A 232 -1.93 -18.11 8.86
C ILE A 232 -1.95 -18.45 10.35
N ASN A 233 -1.66 -19.71 10.68
CA ASN A 233 -1.47 -20.14 12.06
C ASN A 233 -0.01 -19.89 12.45
N LEU A 234 0.20 -18.98 13.39
CA LEU A 234 1.51 -18.60 13.89
C LEU A 234 1.99 -19.59 14.97
N LYS A 235 3.31 -19.69 15.14
CA LYS A 235 3.92 -20.48 16.23
C LYS A 235 3.55 -19.98 17.62
N THR A 236 3.06 -18.75 17.74
CA THR A 236 2.53 -18.16 18.98
C THR A 236 1.14 -18.67 19.35
N GLY A 237 0.53 -19.54 18.53
CA GLY A 237 -0.82 -20.08 18.74
C GLY A 237 -1.94 -19.19 18.21
N ILE A 238 -1.61 -18.03 17.61
CA ILE A 238 -2.57 -17.12 17.00
C ILE A 238 -2.81 -17.49 15.53
N ARG A 239 -4.07 -17.60 15.14
CA ARG A 239 -4.45 -17.54 13.72
C ARG A 239 -4.57 -16.08 13.33
N MET A 240 -3.60 -15.59 12.58
CA MET A 240 -3.55 -14.20 12.14
C MET A 240 -4.18 -14.05 10.76
N HIS A 241 -5.07 -13.07 10.64
CA HIS A 241 -5.50 -12.52 9.37
C HIS A 241 -4.59 -11.34 9.00
N TYR A 242 -4.27 -11.24 7.72
CA TYR A 242 -3.66 -10.05 7.15
C TYR A 242 -4.11 -9.88 5.70
N VAL A 243 -4.02 -8.65 5.20
CA VAL A 243 -4.11 -8.40 3.76
C VAL A 243 -2.74 -8.13 3.18
N GLU A 244 -2.59 -8.48 1.91
CA GLU A 244 -1.34 -8.31 1.18
C GLU A 244 -1.57 -7.70 -0.21
N MET A 245 -0.72 -6.74 -0.58
CA MET A 245 -0.79 -6.09 -1.88
C MET A 245 0.59 -5.58 -2.33
N GLY A 246 0.86 -5.65 -3.63
CA GLY A 246 2.11 -5.17 -4.22
C GLY A 246 3.27 -6.17 -4.12
N HIS A 247 4.45 -5.71 -4.53
CA HIS A 247 5.70 -6.47 -4.58
C HIS A 247 6.87 -5.53 -4.26
N GLY A 248 8.06 -6.05 -3.96
CA GLY A 248 9.24 -5.24 -3.61
C GLY A 248 9.55 -5.25 -2.10
N PRO A 249 10.27 -4.22 -1.58
CA PRO A 249 10.60 -4.15 -0.16
C PRO A 249 9.36 -4.18 0.74
N VAL A 250 9.46 -4.89 1.87
CA VAL A 250 8.30 -5.17 2.72
C VAL A 250 7.97 -3.99 3.62
N VAL A 251 6.70 -3.60 3.63
CA VAL A 251 6.13 -2.61 4.54
C VAL A 251 4.97 -3.24 5.32
N ILE A 252 5.07 -3.28 6.66
CA ILE A 252 4.04 -3.83 7.54
C ILE A 252 3.26 -2.69 8.21
N LEU A 253 1.94 -2.65 8.06
CA LEU A 253 1.05 -1.59 8.57
C LEU A 253 0.33 -2.04 9.84
N LEU A 254 0.61 -1.40 10.97
CA LEU A 254 0.11 -1.75 12.31
C LEU A 254 -0.93 -0.72 12.78
N HIS A 255 -2.21 -1.11 12.80
CA HIS A 255 -3.33 -0.24 13.16
C HIS A 255 -3.46 0.00 14.68
N GLY A 256 -4.36 0.91 15.08
CA GLY A 256 -4.66 1.28 16.46
C GLY A 256 -5.94 0.65 17.04
N PHE A 257 -6.50 1.32 18.05
CA PHE A 257 -7.81 1.00 18.64
C PHE A 257 -8.87 2.08 18.35
N PRO A 258 -10.14 1.68 18.11
CA PRO A 258 -10.62 0.35 17.75
C PRO A 258 -10.63 0.21 16.22
N GLU A 259 -9.46 -0.06 15.65
CA GLU A 259 -9.29 -0.18 14.19
C GLU A 259 -9.15 -1.62 13.75
N LEU A 260 -8.96 -1.77 12.43
CA LEU A 260 -8.65 -2.98 11.68
C LEU A 260 -7.68 -2.61 10.56
N TRP A 261 -7.18 -3.59 9.82
CA TRP A 261 -6.34 -3.37 8.63
C TRP A 261 -6.94 -2.33 7.67
N TYR A 262 -8.27 -2.27 7.58
CA TYR A 262 -9.01 -1.46 6.61
C TYR A 262 -8.85 0.05 6.80
N ILE A 263 -8.36 0.49 7.96
CA ILE A 263 -8.00 1.90 8.18
C ILE A 263 -6.89 2.36 7.21
N TRP A 264 -6.09 1.43 6.71
CA TRP A 264 -4.99 1.66 5.79
C TRP A 264 -5.38 1.58 4.33
N LYS A 265 -6.68 1.51 3.99
CA LYS A 265 -7.15 1.27 2.61
C LYS A 265 -6.53 2.18 1.56
N TYR A 266 -6.23 3.44 1.90
CA TYR A 266 -5.59 4.38 0.97
C TYR A 266 -4.07 4.19 0.91
N GLN A 267 -3.44 3.83 2.03
CA GLN A 267 -1.99 3.62 2.13
C GLN A 267 -1.57 2.31 1.46
N ILE A 268 -2.36 1.24 1.62
CA ILE A 268 -2.10 -0.07 1.01
C ILE A 268 -1.94 0.08 -0.51
N THR A 269 -2.92 0.73 -1.15
CA THR A 269 -2.90 0.99 -2.59
C THR A 269 -1.71 1.86 -3.00
N ALA A 270 -1.48 2.95 -2.28
CA ALA A 270 -0.41 3.90 -2.59
C ALA A 270 0.99 3.28 -2.54
N LEU A 271 1.26 2.53 -1.46
CA LEU A 271 2.54 1.89 -1.25
C LEU A 271 2.75 0.74 -2.23
N ALA A 272 1.71 -0.04 -2.51
CA ALA A 272 1.79 -1.10 -3.51
C ALA A 272 2.08 -0.59 -4.92
N LEU A 273 1.45 0.53 -5.32
CA LEU A 273 1.73 1.21 -6.58
C LEU A 273 3.13 1.85 -6.62
N ALA A 274 3.65 2.27 -5.46
CA ALA A 274 5.01 2.77 -5.33
C ALA A 274 6.09 1.66 -5.36
N GLY A 275 5.70 0.38 -5.53
CA GLY A 275 6.65 -0.74 -5.63
C GLY A 275 7.05 -1.33 -4.29
N TYR A 276 6.16 -1.27 -3.29
CA TYR A 276 6.34 -1.95 -2.00
C TYR A 276 5.42 -3.16 -1.86
N ARG A 277 5.90 -4.20 -1.18
CA ARG A 277 5.08 -5.33 -0.73
C ARG A 277 4.44 -4.95 0.60
N VAL A 278 3.16 -4.61 0.59
CA VAL A 278 2.42 -4.15 1.76
C VAL A 278 1.73 -5.31 2.44
N ILE A 279 1.91 -5.41 3.75
CA ILE A 279 1.25 -6.39 4.62
C ILE A 279 0.52 -5.62 5.73
N ALA A 280 -0.81 -5.71 5.81
CA ALA A 280 -1.59 -5.07 6.85
C ALA A 280 -2.34 -6.14 7.67
N PRO A 281 -1.79 -6.60 8.80
CA PRO A 281 -2.49 -7.54 9.68
C PRO A 281 -3.64 -6.87 10.42
N ASP A 282 -4.68 -7.66 10.67
CA ASP A 282 -5.54 -7.40 11.84
C ASP A 282 -4.75 -7.83 13.08
N LEU A 283 -4.55 -6.92 14.03
CA LEU A 283 -3.78 -7.18 15.24
C LEU A 283 -4.54 -8.07 16.21
N ARG A 284 -3.81 -8.75 17.11
CA ARG A 284 -4.35 -9.67 18.12
C ARG A 284 -5.59 -9.11 18.80
N GLY A 285 -6.66 -9.90 18.83
CA GLY A 285 -7.92 -9.50 19.45
C GLY A 285 -8.86 -8.72 18.54
N MET A 286 -8.42 -8.29 17.36
CA MET A 286 -9.20 -7.43 16.47
C MET A 286 -9.45 -8.13 15.13
N GLY A 287 -10.59 -7.83 14.52
CA GLY A 287 -10.91 -8.23 13.15
C GLY A 287 -11.01 -9.74 12.96
N GLN A 288 -10.29 -10.26 11.97
CA GLN A 288 -10.33 -11.69 11.65
C GLN A 288 -9.15 -12.49 12.25
N THR A 289 -8.30 -11.83 13.02
CA THR A 289 -7.26 -12.45 13.83
C THR A 289 -7.86 -13.03 15.12
N SER A 290 -7.30 -14.13 15.61
CA SER A 290 -7.72 -14.75 16.88
C SER A 290 -7.85 -13.71 18.01
N SER A 291 -8.92 -13.85 18.79
CA SER A 291 -9.22 -13.04 19.96
C SER A 291 -9.34 -13.92 21.20
N PRO A 292 -8.22 -14.29 21.85
CA PRO A 292 -8.24 -15.01 23.11
C PRO A 292 -9.05 -14.25 24.17
N TYR A 293 -9.70 -14.97 25.08
CA TYR A 293 -10.57 -14.36 26.09
C TYR A 293 -9.76 -13.85 27.30
N GLU A 294 -8.69 -14.57 27.64
CA GLU A 294 -7.84 -14.40 28.80
C GLU A 294 -7.00 -13.13 28.68
N LEU A 295 -6.95 -12.32 29.74
CA LEU A 295 -6.18 -11.07 29.76
C LEU A 295 -4.68 -11.35 29.61
N GLU A 296 -4.21 -12.47 30.16
CA GLU A 296 -2.81 -12.89 30.16
C GLU A 296 -2.28 -13.13 28.73
N ALA A 297 -3.17 -13.43 27.79
CA ALA A 297 -2.85 -13.59 26.38
C ALA A 297 -2.59 -12.25 25.66
N TYR A 298 -2.78 -11.10 26.34
CA TYR A 298 -2.52 -9.78 25.78
C TYR A 298 -1.23 -9.18 26.35
N GLY A 299 -0.76 -8.13 25.68
CA GLY A 299 0.44 -7.38 26.02
C GLY A 299 1.36 -7.24 24.81
N ARG A 300 2.13 -6.15 24.78
CA ARG A 300 2.97 -5.75 23.65
C ARG A 300 4.00 -6.81 23.29
N GLU A 301 4.53 -7.55 24.27
CA GLU A 301 5.42 -8.70 24.05
C GLU A 301 4.79 -9.77 23.14
N HIS A 302 3.52 -10.14 23.41
CA HIS A 302 2.81 -11.15 22.63
C HIS A 302 2.57 -10.67 21.20
N VAL A 303 2.17 -9.41 21.04
CA VAL A 303 1.89 -8.84 19.72
C VAL A 303 3.18 -8.70 18.90
N CYS A 304 4.28 -8.23 19.51
CA CYS A 304 5.58 -8.20 18.84
C CYS A 304 6.02 -9.61 18.40
N ALA A 305 5.83 -10.62 19.26
CA ALA A 305 6.11 -12.01 18.92
C ALA A 305 5.22 -12.51 17.76
N ASP A 306 3.96 -12.11 17.70
CA ASP A 306 3.06 -12.43 16.58
C ASP A 306 3.56 -11.83 15.26
N ILE A 307 3.98 -10.57 15.24
CA ILE A 307 4.52 -9.92 14.03
C ILE A 307 5.83 -10.59 13.60
N VAL A 308 6.73 -10.89 14.53
CA VAL A 308 7.97 -11.62 14.22
C VAL A 308 7.69 -13.02 13.70
N ALA A 309 6.69 -13.72 14.25
CA ALA A 309 6.26 -15.03 13.77
C ALA A 309 5.64 -14.94 12.37
N LEU A 310 4.85 -13.91 12.08
CA LEU A 310 4.31 -13.64 10.75
C LEU A 310 5.45 -13.45 9.74
N MET A 311 6.43 -12.59 10.08
CA MET A 311 7.60 -12.37 9.23
C MET A 311 8.36 -13.67 8.94
N ASN A 312 8.56 -14.52 9.96
CA ASN A 312 9.21 -15.82 9.78
C ASN A 312 8.44 -16.73 8.83
N SER A 313 7.12 -16.84 9.00
CA SER A 313 6.27 -17.70 8.17
C SER A 313 6.19 -17.23 6.71
N LEU A 314 6.38 -15.93 6.46
CA LEU A 314 6.40 -15.33 5.13
C LEU A 314 7.82 -15.19 4.56
N TYR A 315 8.82 -15.75 5.23
CA TYR A 315 10.24 -15.70 4.85
C TYR A 315 10.78 -14.27 4.71
N ILE A 316 10.28 -13.34 5.54
CA ILE A 316 10.67 -11.95 5.57
C ILE A 316 11.79 -11.76 6.59
N GLN A 317 13.00 -11.48 6.11
CA GLN A 317 14.13 -11.23 6.99
C GLN A 317 14.00 -9.88 7.70
N GLN A 318 13.76 -8.81 6.93
CA GLN A 318 13.58 -7.45 7.44
C GLN A 318 12.38 -6.78 6.78
N ALA A 319 11.74 -5.85 7.50
CA ALA A 319 10.66 -5.03 6.97
C ALA A 319 10.73 -3.60 7.51
N THR A 320 10.18 -2.65 6.76
CA THR A 320 9.78 -1.37 7.32
C THR A 320 8.46 -1.55 8.07
N VAL A 321 8.36 -1.04 9.29
CA VAL A 321 7.10 -1.06 10.06
C VAL A 321 6.49 0.33 10.10
N VAL A 322 5.19 0.40 9.89
CA VAL A 322 4.39 1.63 9.98
C VAL A 322 3.39 1.45 11.11
N GLY A 323 3.36 2.36 12.07
CA GLY A 323 2.45 2.29 13.20
C GLY A 323 1.66 3.58 13.45
N ARG A 324 0.46 3.44 14.01
CA ARG A 324 -0.31 4.53 14.62
C ARG A 324 -1.05 4.04 15.86
N ASP A 325 -1.38 4.96 16.76
CA ASP A 325 -2.01 4.69 18.05
C ASP A 325 -1.36 3.45 18.74
N LEU A 326 -2.11 2.41 19.13
CA LEU A 326 -1.59 1.19 19.73
C LEU A 326 -0.57 0.46 18.85
N GLY A 327 -0.78 0.39 17.53
CA GLY A 327 0.18 -0.18 16.59
C GLY A 327 1.50 0.61 16.51
N GLY A 328 1.46 1.91 16.81
CA GLY A 328 2.65 2.74 16.93
C GLY A 328 3.54 2.36 18.11
N PHE A 329 2.94 1.95 19.24
CA PHE A 329 3.69 1.39 20.37
C PHE A 329 4.37 0.06 20.02
N ILE A 330 3.74 -0.76 19.18
CA ILE A 330 4.31 -2.03 18.70
C ILE A 330 5.47 -1.78 17.72
N ALA A 331 5.34 -0.81 16.81
CA ALA A 331 6.42 -0.44 15.90
C ALA A 331 7.70 -0.01 16.65
N TRP A 332 7.55 0.78 17.71
CA TRP A 332 8.70 1.15 18.56
C TRP A 332 9.29 -0.03 19.34
N ASP A 333 8.45 -0.91 19.90
CA ASP A 333 8.94 -2.08 20.63
C ASP A 333 9.65 -3.08 19.74
N LEU A 334 9.12 -3.34 18.54
CA LEU A 334 9.78 -4.16 17.54
C LEU A 334 11.19 -3.62 17.24
N SER A 335 11.33 -2.30 17.14
CA SER A 335 12.61 -1.65 16.84
C SER A 335 13.63 -1.76 17.98
N LEU A 336 13.17 -1.89 19.24
CA LEU A 336 14.03 -2.00 20.43
C LEU A 336 14.37 -3.46 20.79
N HIS A 337 13.39 -4.36 20.68
CA HIS A 337 13.51 -5.76 21.08
C HIS A 337 13.95 -6.69 19.94
N TYR A 338 13.61 -6.36 18.70
CA TYR A 338 13.94 -7.12 17.50
C TYR A 338 14.62 -6.23 16.44
N PRO A 339 15.66 -5.47 16.81
CA PRO A 339 16.23 -4.46 15.93
C PRO A 339 16.75 -5.04 14.60
N GLU A 340 17.18 -6.30 14.59
CA GLU A 340 17.65 -7.02 13.42
C GLU A 340 16.55 -7.32 12.40
N ARG A 341 15.29 -7.31 12.82
CA ARG A 341 14.12 -7.55 11.96
C ARG A 341 13.57 -6.28 11.35
N ILE A 342 13.91 -5.12 11.92
CA ILE A 342 13.32 -3.85 11.51
C ILE A 342 14.31 -3.06 10.67
N LEU A 343 13.94 -2.83 9.41
CA LEU A 343 14.74 -2.09 8.46
C LEU A 343 14.65 -0.58 8.71
N ALA A 344 13.41 -0.10 8.92
CA ALA A 344 13.07 1.29 9.08
C ALA A 344 11.70 1.41 9.78
N VAL A 345 11.38 2.60 10.29
CA VAL A 345 10.12 2.86 11.01
C VAL A 345 9.43 4.11 10.48
N ILE A 346 8.14 4.05 10.22
CA ILE A 346 7.29 5.24 10.10
C ILE A 346 6.29 5.19 11.25
N ASN A 347 6.11 6.27 11.98
CA ASN A 347 5.20 6.27 13.11
C ASN A 347 4.39 7.55 13.22
N MET A 348 3.15 7.40 13.64
CA MET A 348 2.23 8.48 13.99
C MET A 348 1.95 8.52 15.51
N THR A 349 2.61 7.66 16.28
CA THR A 349 2.60 7.65 17.75
C THR A 349 3.96 8.07 18.30
N PRO A 350 4.02 9.04 19.24
CA PRO A 350 5.26 9.46 19.89
C PRO A 350 6.00 8.29 20.53
N PHE A 351 7.33 8.32 20.45
CA PHE A 351 8.16 7.43 21.24
C PHE A 351 8.21 7.88 22.70
N ILE A 352 7.86 6.98 23.62
CA ILE A 352 7.90 7.23 25.06
C ILE A 352 8.88 6.23 25.70
N PRO A 353 10.07 6.67 26.17
CA PRO A 353 11.02 5.78 26.83
C PRO A 353 10.44 5.24 28.14
N SER A 354 10.69 3.96 28.41
CA SER A 354 10.30 3.32 29.67
C SER A 354 11.43 3.40 30.70
N PHE A 355 11.10 3.79 31.93
CA PHE A 355 12.03 3.83 33.07
C PHE A 355 11.47 3.04 34.25
N SER A 356 12.32 2.32 34.96
CA SER A 356 11.93 1.48 36.13
C SER A 356 11.39 2.29 37.31
N THR A 357 11.66 3.59 37.36
CA THR A 357 11.14 4.50 38.39
C THR A 357 9.81 5.14 38.03
N MET A 358 9.24 4.79 36.87
CA MET A 358 8.10 5.48 36.30
C MET A 358 7.03 4.50 35.81
N ASN A 359 6.21 4.00 36.74
CA ASN A 359 5.07 3.15 36.40
C ASN A 359 3.96 3.99 35.71
N PRO A 360 3.62 3.72 34.44
CA PRO A 360 2.63 4.51 33.71
C PRO A 360 1.21 4.37 34.28
N LEU A 361 0.84 3.22 34.86
CA LEU A 361 -0.49 3.03 35.42
C LEU A 361 -0.68 3.87 36.69
N GLU A 362 0.31 3.87 37.58
CA GLU A 362 0.29 4.73 38.77
C GLU A 362 0.24 6.21 38.40
N ARG A 363 1.00 6.63 37.38
CA ARG A 363 0.95 8.02 36.87
C ARG A 363 -0.41 8.38 36.30
N LEU A 364 -1.01 7.47 35.53
CA LEU A 364 -2.35 7.67 34.98
C LEU A 364 -3.39 7.76 36.11
N GLN A 365 -3.30 6.92 37.14
CA GLN A 365 -4.19 6.98 38.31
C GLN A 365 -4.03 8.28 39.10
N ALA A 366 -2.79 8.75 39.27
CA ALA A 366 -2.51 9.98 40.01
C ALA A 366 -2.94 11.25 39.26
N ASN A 367 -2.79 11.27 37.93
CA ASN A 367 -3.17 12.42 37.11
C ASN A 367 -3.69 11.98 35.73
N PRO A 368 -4.97 11.57 35.63
CA PRO A 368 -5.48 10.98 34.40
C PRO A 368 -5.75 11.98 33.30
N GLY A 369 -6.18 13.21 33.64
CA GLY A 369 -6.49 14.27 32.67
C GLY A 369 -7.37 13.79 31.50
N VAL A 370 -6.93 14.04 30.27
CA VAL A 370 -7.63 13.62 29.03
C VAL A 370 -7.66 12.09 28.84
N TYR A 371 -6.86 11.34 29.61
CA TYR A 371 -6.71 9.88 29.49
C TYR A 371 -7.57 9.10 30.50
N GLN A 372 -8.53 9.74 31.19
CA GLN A 372 -9.45 9.04 32.10
C GLN A 372 -10.18 7.86 31.43
N TYR A 373 -10.42 7.93 30.11
CA TYR A 373 -11.00 6.82 29.35
C TYR A 373 -10.18 5.52 29.46
N GLN A 374 -8.86 5.59 29.62
CA GLN A 374 -8.02 4.41 29.77
C GLN A 374 -8.28 3.72 31.11
N LEU A 375 -8.49 4.48 32.20
CA LEU A 375 -8.91 3.92 33.49
C LEU A 375 -10.33 3.33 33.42
N TYR A 376 -11.22 3.95 32.63
CA TYR A 376 -12.54 3.39 32.36
C TYR A 376 -12.44 2.03 31.64
N PHE A 377 -11.53 1.92 30.67
CA PHE A 377 -11.28 0.67 29.93
C PHE A 377 -10.73 -0.49 30.80
N HIS A 378 -10.17 -0.19 31.99
CA HIS A 378 -9.75 -1.21 32.95
C HIS A 378 -10.92 -1.94 33.65
N LYS A 379 -12.14 -1.37 33.64
CA LYS A 379 -13.30 -1.96 34.35
C LYS A 379 -13.91 -3.12 33.54
N GLU A 380 -13.38 -4.34 33.63
CA GLU A 380 -13.84 -5.49 32.82
C GLU A 380 -15.37 -5.63 32.74
N GLY A 381 -15.89 -5.81 31.51
CA GLY A 381 -17.31 -5.98 31.22
C GLY A 381 -18.12 -4.69 31.13
N VAL A 382 -17.65 -3.59 31.73
CA VAL A 382 -18.34 -2.29 31.70
C VAL A 382 -18.20 -1.56 30.35
N PRO A 383 -16.99 -1.26 29.85
CA PRO A 383 -16.80 -0.63 28.56
C PRO A 383 -17.21 -1.56 27.41
N GLU A 384 -17.03 -2.89 27.54
CA GLU A 384 -17.59 -3.85 26.58
C GLU A 384 -19.09 -3.63 26.40
N LYS A 385 -19.84 -3.63 27.50
CA LYS A 385 -21.30 -3.44 27.47
C LYS A 385 -21.72 -2.10 26.87
N GLU A 386 -20.96 -1.03 27.10
CA GLU A 386 -21.25 0.28 26.50
C GLU A 386 -20.96 0.30 25.00
N LEU A 387 -19.78 -0.17 24.58
CA LEU A 387 -19.32 -0.12 23.19
C LEU A 387 -20.06 -1.11 22.28
N GLU A 388 -20.48 -2.26 22.83
CA GLU A 388 -21.21 -3.32 22.12
C GLU A 388 -22.73 -3.10 22.10
N ARG A 389 -23.25 -2.11 22.84
CA ARG A 389 -24.69 -1.81 22.86
C ARG A 389 -25.22 -1.42 21.48
N ASP A 390 -24.41 -0.67 20.74
CA ASP A 390 -24.67 -0.22 19.38
C ASP A 390 -23.33 0.05 18.69
N PHE A 391 -22.88 -0.94 17.90
CA PHE A 391 -21.59 -0.86 17.19
C PHE A 391 -21.54 0.32 16.22
N GLU A 392 -22.64 0.61 15.51
CA GLU A 392 -22.68 1.71 14.55
C GLU A 392 -22.51 3.04 15.28
N ARG A 393 -23.28 3.24 16.36
CA ARG A 393 -23.14 4.42 17.21
C ARG A 393 -21.73 4.55 17.77
N THR A 394 -21.13 3.46 18.26
CA THR A 394 -19.76 3.47 18.79
C THR A 394 -18.76 4.02 17.77
N PHE A 395 -18.76 3.51 16.53
CA PHE A 395 -17.83 4.01 15.50
C PHE A 395 -18.15 5.45 15.07
N VAL A 396 -19.44 5.80 14.96
CA VAL A 396 -19.87 7.19 14.66
C VAL A 396 -19.41 8.18 15.74
N MET A 397 -19.39 7.76 17.00
CA MET A 397 -18.94 8.57 18.12
C MET A 397 -17.41 8.71 18.16
N LEU A 398 -16.68 7.61 17.95
CA LEU A 398 -15.21 7.60 18.06
C LEU A 398 -14.50 8.17 16.83
N MET A 399 -14.93 7.76 15.62
CA MET A 399 -14.22 8.06 14.38
C MET A 399 -14.73 9.34 13.74
N ARG A 400 -14.14 10.46 14.17
CA ARG A 400 -14.54 11.80 13.73
C ARG A 400 -13.34 12.63 13.31
N GLY A 401 -13.42 13.23 12.12
CA GLY A 401 -12.43 14.18 11.63
C GLY A 401 -12.41 15.46 12.47
N ALA A 402 -11.37 16.27 12.29
CA ALA A 402 -11.08 17.42 13.15
C ALA A 402 -12.27 18.39 13.31
N ASN A 403 -12.97 18.68 12.20
CA ASN A 403 -14.09 19.63 12.19
C ASN A 403 -15.39 19.04 12.75
N ASP A 404 -15.53 17.71 12.78
CA ASP A 404 -16.73 17.03 13.27
C ASP A 404 -16.63 16.66 14.73
N HIS A 405 -15.42 16.52 15.26
CA HIS A 405 -15.19 16.31 16.69
C HIS A 405 -15.70 17.50 17.50
N GLN A 406 -15.39 18.74 17.06
CA GLN A 406 -15.79 19.97 17.76
C GLN A 406 -17.32 20.19 17.79
N LYS A 407 -18.07 19.57 16.86
CA LYS A 407 -19.54 19.65 16.83
C LYS A 407 -20.20 18.83 17.93
N LEU A 408 -19.52 17.80 18.43
CA LEU A 408 -19.94 17.08 19.62
C LEU A 408 -19.24 17.70 20.82
N LYS A 409 -20.00 18.14 21.83
CA LYS A 409 -19.47 18.49 23.15
C LYS A 409 -19.06 17.23 23.92
N TRP A 410 -18.27 16.37 23.29
CA TRP A 410 -17.76 15.12 23.84
C TRP A 410 -16.35 15.35 24.36
N SER A 411 -16.08 14.82 25.54
CA SER A 411 -14.79 14.95 26.22
C SER A 411 -14.40 13.62 26.85
N THR A 412 -13.10 13.37 26.92
CA THR A 412 -12.55 12.23 27.66
C THR A 412 -12.08 12.60 29.07
N TYR A 413 -12.23 13.86 29.49
CA TYR A 413 -11.80 14.36 30.80
C TYR A 413 -12.73 14.01 31.97
N ASP A 414 -13.96 13.59 31.71
CA ASP A 414 -15.01 13.39 32.73
C ASP A 414 -15.65 12.00 32.62
N VAL A 415 -15.01 11.07 31.90
CA VAL A 415 -15.57 9.73 31.58
C VAL A 415 -15.87 8.93 32.84
N LEU A 416 -14.99 9.01 33.85
CA LEU A 416 -15.19 8.28 35.11
C LEU A 416 -16.34 8.85 35.91
N GLU A 417 -16.50 10.18 35.90
CA GLU A 417 -17.56 10.91 36.60
C GLU A 417 -18.92 10.69 35.94
N ARG A 418 -18.97 10.75 34.60
CA ARG A 418 -20.17 10.43 33.80
C ARG A 418 -20.53 8.95 33.85
N GLY A 419 -19.61 8.07 34.24
CA GLY A 419 -19.84 6.62 34.32
C GLY A 419 -19.85 5.90 32.97
N GLY A 420 -19.36 6.55 31.91
CA GLY A 420 -19.23 5.96 30.58
C GLY A 420 -18.69 6.92 29.54
N LEU A 421 -18.16 6.38 28.44
CA LEU A 421 -17.57 7.16 27.36
C LEU A 421 -18.61 8.04 26.67
N PHE A 422 -19.82 7.50 26.49
CA PHE A 422 -20.93 8.11 25.76
C PHE A 422 -22.13 8.48 26.64
N THR A 423 -22.03 8.29 27.95
CA THR A 423 -23.10 8.63 28.90
C THR A 423 -23.40 10.12 28.86
N GLY A 424 -24.69 10.47 28.75
CA GLY A 424 -25.15 11.85 28.63
C GLY A 424 -25.04 12.47 27.23
N LEU A 425 -24.60 11.70 26.22
CA LEU A 425 -24.51 12.15 24.83
C LEU A 425 -25.71 11.70 24.00
N PRO A 426 -26.03 12.38 22.89
CA PRO A 426 -27.15 12.01 22.04
C PRO A 426 -27.08 10.56 21.55
N GLU A 427 -28.24 9.94 21.40
CA GLU A 427 -28.36 8.59 20.85
C GLU A 427 -28.09 8.56 19.34
N LYS A 428 -28.66 9.52 18.62
CA LYS A 428 -28.42 9.71 17.18
C LYS A 428 -27.45 10.84 16.98
N VAL A 429 -26.35 10.52 16.30
CA VAL A 429 -25.28 11.46 15.95
C VAL A 429 -25.00 11.30 14.47
N GLU A 430 -24.81 12.42 13.76
CA GLU A 430 -24.44 12.38 12.35
C GLU A 430 -23.03 11.82 12.21
N LYS A 431 -22.85 10.86 11.28
CA LYS A 431 -21.54 10.29 10.98
C LYS A 431 -20.58 11.36 10.45
N SER A 432 -19.30 11.23 10.78
CA SER A 432 -18.27 12.10 10.21
C SER A 432 -18.00 11.75 8.75
N TRP A 433 -17.55 12.72 7.96
CA TRP A 433 -17.24 12.50 6.54
C TRP A 433 -16.08 11.51 6.32
N ILE A 434 -15.18 11.36 7.29
CA ILE A 434 -14.08 10.37 7.26
C ILE A 434 -14.60 8.93 7.34
N LEU A 435 -15.81 8.75 7.90
CA LEU A 435 -16.44 7.46 8.11
C LEU A 435 -17.38 7.17 6.94
N THR A 436 -16.79 6.77 5.83
CA THR A 436 -17.53 6.35 4.63
C THR A 436 -18.37 5.10 4.93
N ASN A 437 -19.42 4.87 4.15
CA ASN A 437 -20.36 3.77 4.43
C ASN A 437 -19.70 2.39 4.39
N ASP A 438 -18.70 2.20 3.52
CA ASP A 438 -17.93 0.97 3.44
C ASP A 438 -17.07 0.76 4.69
N VAL A 439 -16.41 1.80 5.21
CA VAL A 439 -15.59 1.70 6.44
C VAL A 439 -16.47 1.39 7.64
N LEU A 440 -17.58 2.13 7.80
CA LEU A 440 -18.53 1.90 8.89
C LEU A 440 -19.10 0.48 8.85
N LYS A 441 -19.58 0.06 7.68
CA LYS A 441 -20.15 -1.27 7.49
C LYS A 441 -19.12 -2.37 7.81
N TYR A 442 -17.88 -2.22 7.34
CA TYR A 442 -16.82 -3.19 7.59
C TYR A 442 -16.49 -3.30 9.09
N LEU A 443 -16.32 -2.17 9.78
CA LEU A 443 -16.05 -2.15 11.22
C LEU A 443 -17.20 -2.77 12.03
N VAL A 444 -18.45 -2.37 11.75
CA VAL A 444 -19.63 -2.93 12.41
C VAL A 444 -19.73 -4.43 12.18
N GLU A 445 -19.53 -4.90 10.94
CA GLU A 445 -19.60 -6.33 10.63
C GLU A 445 -18.56 -7.14 11.40
N MET A 446 -17.32 -6.66 11.47
CA MET A 446 -16.25 -7.37 12.17
C MET A 446 -16.43 -7.35 13.69
N TYR A 447 -16.68 -6.18 14.27
CA TYR A 447 -16.84 -6.05 15.72
C TYR A 447 -18.13 -6.70 16.24
N ASN A 448 -19.18 -6.83 15.41
CA ASN A 448 -20.34 -7.63 15.77
C ASN A 448 -20.01 -9.13 15.91
N LYS A 449 -18.92 -9.61 15.30
CA LYS A 449 -18.44 -11.01 15.46
C LYS A 449 -17.49 -11.17 16.65
N THR A 450 -16.63 -10.19 16.92
CA THR A 450 -15.54 -10.32 17.90
C THR A 450 -15.76 -9.58 19.21
N GLY A 451 -16.66 -8.60 19.25
CA GLY A 451 -16.83 -7.69 20.38
C GLY A 451 -15.60 -6.80 20.63
N PHE A 452 -15.59 -6.16 21.81
CA PHE A 452 -14.57 -5.21 22.25
C PHE A 452 -13.67 -5.74 23.36
N ARG A 453 -13.92 -6.93 23.94
CA ARG A 453 -13.07 -7.48 25.01
C ARG A 453 -11.60 -7.56 24.61
N GLY A 454 -11.30 -8.22 23.48
CA GLY A 454 -9.93 -8.34 22.98
C GLY A 454 -9.26 -6.99 22.73
N PRO A 455 -9.88 -6.08 21.97
CA PRO A 455 -9.37 -4.72 21.76
C PRO A 455 -9.14 -3.95 23.07
N LEU A 456 -10.04 -4.04 24.05
CA LEU A 456 -9.92 -3.37 25.35
C LEU A 456 -8.81 -3.96 26.24
N ASN A 457 -8.50 -5.25 26.11
CA ASN A 457 -7.43 -5.89 26.86
C ASN A 457 -6.04 -5.27 26.59
N TRP A 458 -5.85 -4.59 25.46
CA TRP A 458 -4.61 -3.84 25.20
C TRP A 458 -4.38 -2.69 26.18
N TYR A 459 -5.44 -2.09 26.73
CA TYR A 459 -5.30 -1.05 27.75
C TYR A 459 -5.06 -1.64 29.14
N ARG A 460 -5.47 -2.89 29.36
CA ARG A 460 -5.40 -3.60 30.65
C ARG A 460 -4.03 -4.21 30.94
N THR A 461 -3.10 -4.15 29.99
CA THR A 461 -1.75 -4.72 30.12
C THR A 461 -0.68 -3.68 30.45
N MET A 462 -1.07 -2.45 30.76
CA MET A 462 -0.16 -1.31 30.94
C MET A 462 1.03 -1.60 31.88
N GLU A 463 0.80 -2.24 33.03
CA GLU A 463 1.87 -2.58 33.97
C GLU A 463 2.79 -3.70 33.43
N LYS A 464 2.20 -4.73 32.81
CA LYS A 464 2.94 -5.85 32.19
C LYS A 464 3.84 -5.33 31.06
N ASP A 465 3.29 -4.47 30.23
CA ASP A 465 3.96 -3.85 29.09
C ASP A 465 5.12 -2.95 29.52
N TRP A 466 4.90 -2.15 30.57
CA TRP A 466 5.95 -1.35 31.17
C TRP A 466 7.09 -2.20 31.73
N LYS A 467 6.79 -3.24 32.52
CA LYS A 467 7.80 -4.16 33.07
C LYS A 467 8.63 -4.82 31.98
N TRP A 468 8.00 -5.23 30.88
CA TRP A 468 8.69 -5.78 29.73
C TRP A 468 9.61 -4.75 29.06
N ASN A 469 9.10 -3.54 28.81
CA ASN A 469 9.88 -2.49 28.16
C ASN A 469 11.00 -1.89 29.03
N CYS A 470 10.92 -2.01 30.36
CA CYS A 470 12.04 -1.70 31.23
C CYS A 470 13.29 -2.57 30.95
N LYS A 471 13.14 -3.76 30.35
CA LYS A 471 14.28 -4.61 29.95
C LYS A 471 15.15 -3.99 28.85
N VAL A 472 14.58 -3.05 28.08
CA VAL A 472 15.28 -2.29 27.03
C VAL A 472 15.41 -0.80 27.39
N SER A 473 15.18 -0.44 28.66
CA SER A 473 15.38 0.92 29.16
C SER A 473 16.80 1.41 28.83
N GLY A 474 16.90 2.65 28.35
CA GLY A 474 18.17 3.26 27.95
C GLY A 474 18.64 2.93 26.53
N ARG A 475 18.06 1.92 25.85
CA ARG A 475 18.36 1.66 24.44
C ARG A 475 17.81 2.77 23.56
N LYS A 476 18.49 3.00 22.43
CA LYS A 476 18.07 3.93 21.37
C LYS A 476 17.53 3.16 20.18
N VAL A 477 16.52 3.70 19.51
CA VAL A 477 16.02 3.19 18.23
C VAL A 477 17.02 3.56 17.16
N GLN A 478 17.80 2.58 16.70
CA GLN A 478 18.89 2.86 15.77
C GLN A 478 18.40 3.00 14.33
N GLN A 479 17.27 2.41 13.96
CA GLN A 479 16.73 2.35 12.61
C GLN A 479 16.41 3.75 12.05
N PRO A 480 16.55 3.98 10.72
CA PRO A 480 15.97 5.17 10.10
C PRO A 480 14.49 5.24 10.46
N SER A 481 14.07 6.39 11.00
CA SER A 481 12.74 6.55 11.57
C SER A 481 12.11 7.84 11.08
N LEU A 482 10.84 7.81 10.69
CA LEU A 482 10.03 8.98 10.39
C LEU A 482 8.92 9.13 11.43
N MET A 483 8.90 10.25 12.14
CA MET A 483 7.76 10.63 12.98
C MET A 483 6.85 11.61 12.23
N ILE A 484 5.61 11.21 11.99
CA ILE A 484 4.58 12.04 11.35
C ILE A 484 3.63 12.54 12.45
N THR A 485 3.65 13.85 12.70
CA THR A 485 2.75 14.49 13.67
C THR A 485 1.56 15.13 12.97
N VAL A 486 0.45 15.31 13.70
CA VAL A 486 -0.79 15.89 13.17
C VAL A 486 -1.25 17.06 14.05
N GLY A 487 -1.75 18.13 13.44
CA GLY A 487 -2.00 19.40 14.16
C GLY A 487 -3.25 19.39 15.04
N ARG A 488 -4.29 18.64 14.66
CA ARG A 488 -5.61 18.66 15.31
C ARG A 488 -5.94 17.41 16.12
N ASP A 489 -4.95 16.58 16.45
CA ASP A 489 -5.15 15.48 17.40
C ASP A 489 -5.25 16.02 18.83
N VAL A 490 -6.40 15.76 19.46
CA VAL A 490 -6.72 16.20 20.82
C VAL A 490 -6.12 15.29 21.90
N LEU A 491 -5.75 14.06 21.53
CA LEU A 491 -5.16 13.05 22.41
C LEU A 491 -3.63 13.05 22.28
N ILE A 492 -3.11 12.89 21.08
CA ILE A 492 -1.68 12.72 20.79
C ILE A 492 -1.11 14.00 20.21
N LYS A 493 -0.76 14.95 21.08
CA LYS A 493 -0.31 16.26 20.63
C LYS A 493 1.13 16.26 20.11
N PRO A 494 1.47 17.07 19.08
CA PRO A 494 2.84 17.17 18.55
C PRO A 494 3.91 17.48 19.59
N GLN A 495 3.57 18.19 20.68
CA GLN A 495 4.54 18.53 21.74
C GLN A 495 5.14 17.29 22.43
N PHE A 496 4.46 16.14 22.39
CA PHE A 496 5.00 14.88 22.93
C PHE A 496 6.19 14.36 22.13
N CYS A 497 6.38 14.81 20.89
CA CYS A 497 7.43 14.32 20.00
C CYS A 497 8.73 15.15 20.07
N VAL A 498 8.76 16.27 20.79
CA VAL A 498 9.84 17.28 20.75
C VAL A 498 11.20 16.70 21.16
N LYS A 499 11.23 15.78 22.14
CA LYS A 499 12.49 15.21 22.68
C LYS A 499 12.88 13.86 22.09
N MET A 500 12.23 13.41 21.02
CA MET A 500 12.47 12.08 20.44
C MET A 500 13.89 11.91 19.88
N ASP A 501 14.54 12.98 19.40
CA ASP A 501 15.91 12.91 18.84
C ASP A 501 16.95 12.45 19.87
N GLN A 502 16.65 12.56 21.18
CA GLN A 502 17.51 12.04 22.24
C GLN A 502 17.59 10.50 22.21
N TRP A 503 16.52 9.85 21.76
CA TRP A 503 16.34 8.40 21.75
C TRP A 503 16.43 7.78 20.36
N ILE A 504 16.28 8.59 19.31
CA ILE A 504 16.22 8.16 17.91
C ILE A 504 17.22 9.01 17.12
N PRO A 505 18.49 8.60 16.99
CA PRO A 505 19.53 9.40 16.34
C PRO A 505 19.31 9.61 14.83
N ARG A 506 18.53 8.74 14.17
CA ARG A 506 18.21 8.81 12.74
C ARG A 506 16.73 9.15 12.52
N LEU A 507 16.27 10.22 13.17
CA LEU A 507 14.88 10.66 13.13
C LEU A 507 14.66 11.74 12.06
N ASP A 508 13.86 11.42 11.05
CA ASP A 508 13.21 12.38 10.17
C ASP A 508 11.82 12.75 10.74
N ARG A 509 11.30 13.92 10.36
CA ARG A 509 10.02 14.43 10.85
C ARG A 509 9.16 14.94 9.70
N ALA A 510 7.86 14.70 9.82
CA ALA A 510 6.84 15.32 8.97
C ALA A 510 5.65 15.78 9.82
N HIS A 511 4.86 16.68 9.26
CA HIS A 511 3.72 17.28 9.94
C HIS A 511 2.56 17.49 8.99
N ILE A 512 1.33 17.17 9.43
CA ILE A 512 0.08 17.41 8.70
C ILE A 512 -0.84 18.23 9.62
N GLU A 513 -0.85 19.54 9.43
CA GLU A 513 -1.54 20.48 10.33
C GLU A 513 -3.05 20.21 10.40
N GLU A 514 -3.69 19.94 9.26
CA GLU A 514 -5.15 19.84 9.17
C GLU A 514 -5.73 18.52 9.70
N ALA A 515 -4.88 17.51 9.93
CA ALA A 515 -5.31 16.18 10.34
C ALA A 515 -5.57 16.07 11.85
N SER A 516 -6.58 15.26 12.19
CA SER A 516 -6.87 14.76 13.54
C SER A 516 -6.20 13.41 13.78
N HIS A 517 -6.64 12.72 14.84
CA HIS A 517 -6.25 11.36 15.18
C HIS A 517 -6.38 10.37 14.01
N TRP A 518 -7.36 10.57 13.11
CA TRP A 518 -7.72 9.64 12.03
C TRP A 518 -7.07 9.97 10.68
N VAL A 519 -5.82 10.45 10.69
CA VAL A 519 -5.08 10.96 9.53
C VAL A 519 -5.04 10.04 8.30
N THR A 520 -5.06 8.73 8.50
CA THR A 520 -5.08 7.73 7.42
C THR A 520 -6.33 7.82 6.54
N LEU A 521 -7.47 8.20 7.13
CA LEU A 521 -8.73 8.44 6.43
C LEU A 521 -8.93 9.92 6.07
N GLU A 522 -8.43 10.84 6.90
CA GLU A 522 -8.68 12.28 6.78
C GLU A 522 -7.78 12.98 5.74
N CYS A 523 -6.47 12.69 5.77
CA CYS A 523 -5.49 13.28 4.86
C CYS A 523 -4.70 12.22 4.10
N PRO A 524 -5.37 11.25 3.42
CA PRO A 524 -4.69 10.10 2.83
C PRO A 524 -3.70 10.50 1.74
N LEU A 525 -4.02 11.50 0.92
CA LEU A 525 -3.15 11.96 -0.17
C LEU A 525 -1.81 12.49 0.35
N GLU A 526 -1.86 13.40 1.32
CA GLU A 526 -0.67 13.99 1.91
C GLU A 526 0.15 12.96 2.69
N LEU A 527 -0.52 12.12 3.48
CA LEU A 527 0.12 11.03 4.21
C LEU A 527 0.84 10.06 3.25
N ASN A 528 0.16 9.63 2.19
CA ASN A 528 0.73 8.72 1.19
C ASN A 528 1.97 9.31 0.52
N ARG A 529 1.91 10.59 0.14
CA ARG A 529 3.06 11.29 -0.45
C ARG A 529 4.26 11.29 0.52
N ILE A 530 4.04 11.70 1.77
CA ILE A 530 5.09 11.73 2.80
C ILE A 530 5.71 10.34 2.99
N MET A 531 4.88 9.30 3.11
CA MET A 531 5.35 7.93 3.29
C MET A 531 6.16 7.43 2.10
N VAL A 532 5.65 7.59 0.88
CA VAL A 532 6.32 7.12 -0.35
C VAL A 532 7.63 7.87 -0.59
N ASP A 533 7.64 9.20 -0.45
CA ASP A 533 8.83 10.03 -0.62
C ASP A 533 9.95 9.58 0.34
N TRP A 534 9.59 9.35 1.60
CA TRP A 534 10.55 8.94 2.62
C TRP A 534 11.05 7.50 2.41
N LEU A 535 10.16 6.55 2.11
CA LEU A 535 10.55 5.18 1.81
C LEU A 535 11.48 5.11 0.61
N ASN A 536 11.21 5.87 -0.46
CA ASN A 536 12.08 5.92 -1.64
C ASN A 536 13.49 6.36 -1.27
N LYS A 537 13.64 7.38 -0.41
CA LYS A 537 14.93 7.85 0.10
C LYS A 537 15.67 6.77 0.91
N VAL A 538 14.97 6.09 1.82
CA VAL A 538 15.55 5.08 2.72
C VAL A 538 15.98 3.81 1.97
N HIS A 539 15.17 3.35 1.02
CA HIS A 539 15.46 2.15 0.25
C HIS A 539 16.48 2.39 -0.88
N ALA A 540 16.53 3.60 -1.46
CA ALA A 540 17.55 3.96 -2.45
C ALA A 540 18.98 3.97 -1.86
N THR A 541 19.12 4.43 -0.61
CA THR A 541 20.44 4.48 0.05
C THR A 541 20.99 3.10 0.39
N GLN A 542 20.14 2.09 0.60
CA GLN A 542 20.60 0.74 0.93
C GLN A 542 21.10 -0.05 -0.29
N SER A 543 20.53 0.16 -1.48
CA SER A 543 20.99 -0.54 -2.71
C SER A 543 22.43 -0.17 -3.11
N TYR A 544 22.90 1.01 -2.70
CA TYR A 544 24.25 1.49 -2.96
C TYR A 544 25.30 0.79 -2.07
N PHE A 545 24.94 0.44 -0.82
CA PHE A 545 25.87 -0.23 0.11
C PHE A 545 25.89 -1.76 -0.03
N SER A 546 24.89 -2.36 -0.67
CA SER A 546 24.92 -3.81 -0.98
C SER A 546 25.71 -4.15 -2.25
N LYS A 547 26.15 -3.14 -3.02
CA LYS A 547 26.95 -3.29 -4.26
C LYS A 547 28.45 -2.96 -4.07
N LEU A 548 28.85 -2.59 -2.85
CA LEU A 548 30.25 -2.45 -2.41
C LEU A 548 30.58 -3.66 -1.53
#